data_AF-A0A962VGR0-F1
#
_entry.id   AF-A0A962VGR0-F1
#
_cell.length_a   1.000
_cell.length_b   1.000
_cell.length_c   1.000
_cell.angle_alpha   90.00
_cell.angle_beta   90.00
_cell.angle_gamma   90.00
#
_symmetry.space_group_name_H-M   'P 1'
#
loop_
_entity.id
_entity.type
_entity.pdbx_description
1 polymer ?
#
loop_
_entity_poly.entity_id
_entity_poly.type
_entity_poly.pdbx_seq_one_letter_code
_entity_poly.pdbx_strand_id
1 'polypeptide(L)'
;MYEEMFTKNFAQAENFIEPIVKANKVALTNLEKLINFQMSAMQSYVDLGMEQLRAASEINGPQALQTYMSKQVETSNVLRQKLLDDTKALVDLGNGFKDEFAKLAEDNVKELVKAVPKAPAKKAA
;
A
#
# COMPACT_ATOMS: atom_id res chain seq x y z
N MET A 1 -35.14 -30.42 -6.73
CA MET A 1 -34.43 -30.73 -8.00
C MET A 1 -34.04 -29.51 -8.83
N TYR A 2 -34.94 -28.79 -9.51
CA TYR A 2 -34.54 -27.62 -10.30
C TYR A 2 -34.10 -26.43 -9.43
N GLU A 3 -34.80 -26.15 -8.32
CA GLU A 3 -34.36 -25.16 -7.34
C GLU A 3 -33.01 -25.53 -6.71
N GLU A 4 -32.83 -26.76 -6.20
CA GLU A 4 -31.54 -27.21 -5.67
C GLU A 4 -30.39 -27.13 -6.69
N MET A 5 -30.63 -27.46 -7.96
CA MET A 5 -29.64 -27.29 -9.03
C MET A 5 -29.32 -25.82 -9.26
N PHE A 6 -30.34 -24.95 -9.26
CA PHE A 6 -30.16 -23.50 -9.41
C PHE A 6 -29.37 -22.91 -8.24
N THR A 7 -29.76 -23.22 -6.99
CA THR A 7 -29.09 -22.76 -5.77
C THR A 7 -27.66 -23.29 -5.66
N LYS A 8 -27.42 -24.55 -6.04
CA LYS A 8 -26.06 -25.13 -6.05
C LYS A 8 -25.17 -24.47 -7.10
N ASN A 9 -25.69 -24.23 -8.31
CA ASN A 9 -24.95 -23.54 -9.38
C ASN A 9 -24.66 -22.08 -8.99
N PHE A 10 -25.59 -21.40 -8.32
CA PHE A 10 -25.42 -20.03 -7.84
C PHE A 10 -24.40 -19.94 -6.70
N ALA A 11 -24.49 -20.82 -5.70
CA ALA A 11 -23.52 -20.92 -4.61
C ALA A 11 -22.12 -21.29 -5.13
N GLN A 12 -22.04 -22.10 -6.18
CA GLN A 12 -20.77 -22.43 -6.83
C GLN A 12 -20.20 -21.24 -7.59
N ALA A 13 -21.04 -20.41 -8.23
CA ALA A 13 -20.62 -19.15 -8.87
C ALA A 13 -20.14 -18.10 -7.86
N GLU A 14 -20.79 -17.97 -6.69
CA GLU A 14 -20.34 -17.08 -5.61
C GLU A 14 -18.91 -17.43 -5.14
N ASN A 15 -18.60 -18.71 -4.96
CA ASN A 15 -17.27 -19.19 -4.58
C ASN A 15 -16.17 -18.86 -5.61
N PHE A 16 -16.51 -18.62 -6.88
CA PHE A 16 -15.55 -18.19 -7.91
C PHE A 16 -15.39 -16.67 -8.00
N ILE A 17 -16.42 -15.90 -7.64
CA ILE A 17 -16.41 -14.43 -7.70
C ILE A 17 -15.75 -13.84 -6.45
N GLU A 18 -15.97 -14.43 -5.29
CA GLU A 18 -15.48 -13.93 -4.01
C GLU A 18 -13.93 -13.72 -3.97
N PRO A 19 -13.09 -14.65 -4.46
CA PRO A 19 -11.65 -14.45 -4.53
C PRO A 19 -11.23 -13.25 -5.39
N ILE A 20 -11.93 -13.01 -6.51
CA ILE A 20 -11.68 -11.89 -7.43
C ILE A 20 -12.00 -10.57 -6.74
N VAL A 21 -13.14 -10.51 -6.03
CA VAL A 21 -13.54 -9.32 -5.27
C VAL A 21 -12.54 -9.04 -4.15
N LYS A 22 -12.09 -10.06 -3.42
CA LYS A 22 -11.06 -9.93 -2.37
C LYS A 22 -9.73 -9.42 -2.96
N ALA A 23 -9.30 -9.94 -4.12
CA ALA A 23 -8.10 -9.47 -4.82
C ALA A 23 -8.19 -8.00 -5.23
N ASN A 24 -9.33 -7.58 -5.80
CA ASN A 24 -9.55 -6.18 -6.18
C ASN A 24 -9.50 -5.24 -4.96
N LYS A 25 -10.05 -5.65 -3.81
CA LYS A 25 -9.97 -4.88 -2.58
C LYS A 25 -8.53 -4.70 -2.10
N VAL A 26 -7.73 -5.77 -2.07
CA VAL A 26 -6.30 -5.70 -1.70
C VAL A 26 -5.55 -4.77 -2.65
N ALA A 27 -5.79 -4.87 -3.97
CA ALA A 27 -5.17 -3.99 -4.95
C ALA A 27 -5.54 -2.51 -4.74
N LEU A 28 -6.83 -2.21 -4.52
CA LEU A 28 -7.31 -0.85 -4.25
C LEU A 28 -6.71 -0.28 -2.97
N THR A 29 -6.69 -1.04 -1.87
CA THR A 29 -6.10 -0.60 -0.61
C THR A 29 -4.61 -0.28 -0.75
N ASN A 30 -3.86 -1.08 -1.51
CA ASN A 30 -2.45 -0.77 -1.74
C ASN A 30 -2.24 0.43 -2.67
N LEU A 31 -3.11 0.61 -3.67
CA LEU A 31 -3.11 1.81 -4.49
C LEU A 31 -3.38 3.07 -3.66
N GLU A 32 -4.35 3.03 -2.75
CA GLU A 32 -4.64 4.12 -1.81
C GLU A 32 -3.42 4.45 -0.95
N LYS A 33 -2.75 3.43 -0.39
CA LYS A 33 -1.51 3.61 0.39
C LYS A 33 -0.40 4.27 -0.44
N LEU A 34 -0.22 3.84 -1.70
CA LEU A 34 0.77 4.43 -2.61
C LEU A 34 0.45 5.88 -2.94
N ILE A 35 -0.81 6.20 -3.23
CA ILE A 35 -1.26 7.58 -3.51
C ILE A 35 -1.03 8.46 -2.29
N ASN A 36 -1.41 8.01 -1.10
CA ASN A 36 -1.19 8.74 0.14
C ASN A 36 0.31 9.03 0.35
N PHE A 37 1.16 8.03 0.13
CA PHE A 37 2.61 8.21 0.19
C PHE A 37 3.10 9.28 -0.82
N GLN A 38 2.66 9.22 -2.08
CA GLN A 38 3.07 10.21 -3.09
C GLN A 38 2.61 11.63 -2.73
N MET A 39 1.39 11.78 -2.21
CA MET A 39 0.85 13.08 -1.77
C MET A 39 1.63 13.64 -0.58
N SER A 40 1.89 12.81 0.44
CA SER A 40 2.70 13.23 1.60
C SER A 40 4.14 13.56 1.23
N ALA A 41 4.75 12.79 0.33
CA ALA A 41 6.08 13.08 -0.20
C ALA A 41 6.09 14.43 -0.92
N MET A 42 5.16 14.64 -1.86
CA MET A 42 5.02 15.89 -2.60
C MET A 42 4.86 17.10 -1.66
N GLN A 43 3.94 17.01 -0.70
CA GLN A 43 3.73 18.07 0.29
C GLN A 43 5.01 18.42 1.03
N SER A 44 5.75 17.41 1.50
CA SER A 44 7.01 17.61 2.22
C SER A 44 8.07 18.34 1.38
N TYR A 45 8.20 18.00 0.09
CA TYR A 45 9.15 18.68 -0.80
C TYR A 45 8.72 20.11 -1.13
N VAL A 46 7.42 20.36 -1.29
CA VAL A 46 6.87 21.71 -1.45
C VAL A 46 7.14 22.56 -0.22
N ASP A 47 6.89 22.02 0.97
CA ASP A 47 7.13 22.70 2.24
C ASP A 47 8.61 23.10 2.39
N LEU A 48 9.52 22.17 2.09
CA LEU A 48 10.97 22.43 2.10
C LEU A 48 11.37 23.53 1.10
N GLY A 49 10.80 23.51 -0.12
CA GLY A 49 11.04 24.55 -1.12
C GLY A 49 10.51 25.92 -0.69
N MET A 50 9.31 25.96 -0.10
CA MET A 50 8.71 27.19 0.39
C MET A 50 9.46 27.78 1.60
N GLU A 51 9.95 26.92 2.50
CA GLU A 51 10.82 27.33 3.60
C GLU A 51 12.12 27.96 3.06
N GLN A 52 12.73 27.33 2.05
CA GLN A 52 13.94 27.85 1.43
C GLN A 52 13.70 29.21 0.74
N LEU A 53 12.57 29.38 0.04
CA LEU A 53 12.19 30.65 -0.58
C LEU A 53 11.98 31.76 0.46
N ARG A 54 11.32 31.44 1.59
CA ARG A 54 11.16 32.40 2.70
C ARG A 54 12.52 32.80 3.27
N ALA A 55 13.38 31.82 3.57
CA ALA A 55 14.72 32.08 4.07
C ALA A 55 15.57 32.93 3.11
N ALA A 56 15.43 32.72 1.79
CA ALA A 56 16.10 33.55 0.79
C ALA A 56 15.55 34.98 0.75
N SER A 57 14.24 35.15 0.92
CA SER A 57 13.60 36.48 0.90
C SER A 57 14.00 37.37 2.10
N GLU A 58 14.48 36.77 3.19
CA GLU A 58 14.92 37.47 4.40
C GLU A 58 16.38 37.96 4.32
N ILE A 59 17.11 37.61 3.24
CA ILE A 59 18.50 38.04 3.06
C ILE A 59 18.55 39.54 2.77
N ASN A 60 19.05 40.32 3.74
CA ASN A 60 19.15 41.77 3.66
C ASN A 60 20.57 42.32 3.85
N GLY A 61 21.58 41.45 3.74
CA GLY A 61 22.99 41.85 3.84
C GLY A 61 23.94 40.67 3.98
N PRO A 62 25.26 40.93 4.04
CA PRO A 62 26.30 39.90 4.07
C PRO A 62 26.18 38.93 5.27
N GLN A 63 25.79 39.41 6.46
CA GLN A 63 25.60 38.57 7.65
C GLN A 63 24.37 37.64 7.51
N ALA A 64 23.28 38.15 6.94
CA ALA A 64 22.09 37.34 6.67
C ALA A 64 22.39 36.27 5.61
N LEU A 65 23.17 36.63 4.58
CA LEU A 65 23.66 35.68 3.58
C LEU A 65 24.54 34.59 4.18
N GLN A 66 25.48 34.94 5.07
CA GLN A 66 26.33 33.96 5.77
C GLN A 66 25.48 32.99 6.62
N THR A 67 24.46 33.53 7.30
CA THR A 67 23.52 32.72 8.10
C THR A 67 22.74 31.76 7.21
N TYR A 68 22.20 32.24 6.08
CA TYR A 68 21.50 31.41 5.10
C TYR A 68 22.40 30.29 4.57
N MET A 69 23.64 30.58 4.21
CA MET A 69 24.60 29.57 3.71
C MET A 69 24.94 28.53 4.77
N SER A 70 25.02 28.94 6.05
CA SER A 70 25.24 28.01 7.15
C SER A 70 24.04 27.06 7.34
N LYS A 71 22.81 27.58 7.23
CA LYS A 71 21.58 26.79 7.27
C LYS A 71 21.42 25.85 6.07
N GLN A 72 21.98 26.19 4.91
CA GLN A 72 21.90 25.34 3.72
C GLN A 72 22.47 23.93 3.94
N VAL A 73 23.51 23.80 4.76
CA VAL A 73 24.10 22.51 5.13
C VAL A 73 23.11 21.66 5.93
N GLU A 74 22.35 22.29 6.83
CA GLU A 74 21.27 21.63 7.57
C GLU A 74 20.12 21.23 6.65
N THR A 75 19.69 22.11 5.74
CA THR A 75 18.67 21.78 4.72
C THR A 75 19.10 20.58 3.87
N SER A 76 20.37 20.48 3.49
CA SER A 76 20.89 19.30 2.76
C SER A 76 20.84 18.01 3.59
N ASN A 77 21.06 18.10 4.91
CA ASN A 77 20.89 16.96 5.81
C ASN A 77 19.44 16.52 5.92
N VAL A 78 18.51 17.47 6.06
CA VAL A 78 17.06 17.23 6.08
C VAL A 78 16.61 16.55 4.79
N LEU A 79 17.04 17.07 3.64
CA LEU A 79 16.72 16.48 2.34
C LEU A 79 17.23 15.05 2.20
N ARG A 80 18.48 14.79 2.63
CA ARG A 80 19.05 13.43 2.62
C ARG A 80 18.26 12.50 3.53
N GLN A 81 17.93 12.92 4.75
CA GLN A 81 17.16 12.11 5.69
C GLN A 81 15.78 11.79 5.11
N LYS A 82 15.10 12.78 4.53
CA LYS A 82 13.81 12.60 3.89
C LYS A 82 13.86 11.59 2.74
N LEU A 83 14.91 11.62 1.92
CA LEU A 83 15.11 10.63 0.85
C LEU A 83 15.27 9.20 1.40
N LEU A 84 16.02 9.03 2.49
CA LEU A 84 16.18 7.73 3.15
C LEU A 84 14.85 7.23 3.73
N ASP A 85 14.11 8.11 4.39
CA ASP A 85 12.80 7.81 4.97
C ASP A 85 11.79 7.43 3.87
N ASP A 86 11.76 8.16 2.76
CA ASP A 86 10.92 7.86 1.60
C ASP A 86 11.27 6.51 0.97
N THR A 87 12.57 6.21 0.86
CA THR A 87 13.05 4.91 0.37
C THR A 87 12.58 3.78 1.28
N LYS A 88 12.71 3.96 2.59
CA LYS A 88 12.25 2.98 3.58
C LYS A 88 10.73 2.79 3.49
N ALA A 89 9.97 3.88 3.43
CA ALA A 89 8.52 3.83 3.31
C ALA A 89 8.07 3.11 2.03
N LEU A 90 8.76 3.34 0.91
CA LEU A 90 8.47 2.64 -0.35
C LEU A 90 8.76 1.13 -0.26
N VAL A 91 9.87 0.74 0.37
CA VAL A 91 10.17 -0.67 0.64
C VAL A 91 9.12 -1.31 1.54
N ASP A 92 8.71 -0.62 2.60
CA ASP A 92 7.70 -1.10 3.53
C ASP A 92 6.33 -1.23 2.84
N LEU A 93 5.96 -0.31 1.94
CA LEU A 93 4.77 -0.44 1.08
C LEU A 93 4.84 -1.66 0.16
N GLY A 94 5.99 -1.89 -0.49
CA GLY A 94 6.20 -3.05 -1.37
C GLY A 94 6.11 -4.38 -0.62
N ASN A 95 6.69 -4.46 0.58
CA ASN A 95 6.57 -5.63 1.45
C ASN A 95 5.13 -5.84 1.90
N GLY A 96 4.44 -4.77 2.32
CA GLY A 96 3.02 -4.84 2.70
C GLY A 96 2.12 -5.35 1.57
N PHE A 97 2.34 -4.89 0.34
CA PHE A 97 1.63 -5.39 -0.84
C PHE A 97 1.85 -6.91 -1.01
N LYS A 98 3.11 -7.35 -0.96
CA LYS A 98 3.46 -8.77 -1.08
C LYS A 98 2.78 -9.61 0.01
N ASP A 99 2.83 -9.16 1.26
CA ASP A 99 2.29 -9.89 2.40
C ASP A 99 0.76 -9.99 2.34
N GLU A 100 0.07 -8.92 1.93
CA GLU A 100 -1.40 -8.92 1.77
C GLU A 100 -1.85 -9.86 0.64
N PHE A 101 -1.11 -9.91 -0.47
CA PHE A 101 -1.38 -10.88 -1.54
C PHE A 101 -1.07 -12.33 -1.14
N ALA A 102 0.03 -12.56 -0.41
CA ALA A 102 0.35 -13.89 0.12
C ALA A 102 -0.76 -14.39 1.05
N LYS A 103 -1.25 -13.52 1.94
CA LYS A 103 -2.36 -13.82 2.84
C LYS A 103 -3.65 -14.13 2.08
N LEU A 104 -3.98 -13.33 1.06
CA LEU A 104 -5.13 -13.60 0.20
C LEU A 104 -5.05 -14.99 -0.46
N ALA A 105 -3.87 -15.37 -0.96
CA ALA A 105 -3.67 -16.68 -1.56
C ALA A 105 -3.86 -17.82 -0.53
N GLU A 106 -3.31 -17.68 0.67
CA GLU A 106 -3.52 -18.64 1.75
C GLU A 106 -4.98 -18.79 2.15
N ASP A 107 -5.72 -17.68 2.25
CA ASP A 107 -7.12 -17.68 2.65
C ASP A 107 -8.00 -18.33 1.57
N ASN A 108 -7.76 -18.03 0.30
CA ASN A 108 -8.45 -18.68 -0.82
C ASN A 108 -8.18 -20.21 -0.86
N VAL A 109 -6.94 -20.66 -0.60
CA VAL A 109 -6.62 -22.10 -0.51
C VAL A 109 -7.38 -22.75 0.65
N LYS A 110 -7.44 -22.12 1.82
CA LYS A 110 -8.19 -22.63 2.98
C LYS A 110 -9.69 -22.72 2.68
N GLU A 111 -10.26 -21.74 1.99
CA GLU A 111 -11.68 -21.75 1.58
C GLU A 111 -11.96 -22.85 0.55
N LEU A 112 -11.10 -23.02 -0.45
CA LEU A 112 -11.21 -24.11 -1.43
C LEU A 112 -11.13 -25.50 -0.78
N VAL A 113 -10.19 -25.70 0.16
CA VAL A 113 -10.06 -26.98 0.89
C VAL A 113 -11.29 -27.28 1.76
N LYS A 114 -11.94 -26.26 2.33
CA LYS A 114 -13.20 -26.41 3.08
C LYS A 114 -14.39 -26.71 2.18
N ALA A 115 -14.38 -26.20 0.95
CA ALA A 115 -15.45 -26.38 -0.03
C ALA A 115 -15.39 -27.74 -0.76
N VAL A 116 -14.29 -28.50 -0.67
CA VAL A 116 -14.23 -29.89 -1.15
C VAL A 116 -15.10 -30.77 -0.24
N PRO A 117 -16.20 -31.37 -0.73
CA PRO A 117 -17.01 -32.27 0.08
C PRO A 117 -16.14 -33.47 0.49
N LYS A 118 -16.14 -33.83 1.78
CA LYS A 118 -15.55 -35.10 2.23
C LYS A 118 -16.16 -36.21 1.38
N ALA A 119 -15.32 -36.90 0.61
CA ALA A 119 -15.75 -38.02 -0.21
C ALA A 119 -16.59 -38.97 0.65
N PRO A 120 -17.78 -39.41 0.19
CA PRO A 120 -18.60 -40.32 0.98
C PRO A 120 -17.75 -41.55 1.29
N ALA A 121 -17.58 -41.86 2.59
CA ALA A 121 -16.95 -43.09 3.01
C ALA A 121 -17.67 -44.22 2.28
N LYS A 122 -16.96 -44.95 1.41
CA LYS A 122 -17.47 -46.17 0.79
C LYS A 122 -18.00 -47.03 1.92
N LYS A 123 -19.33 -47.13 2.07
CA LYS A 123 -19.92 -48.16 2.91
C LYS A 123 -19.53 -49.48 2.27
N ALA A 124 -18.62 -50.19 2.93
CA ALA A 124 -18.39 -51.60 2.67
C ALA A 124 -19.58 -52.37 3.25
N ALA A 125 -20.09 -53.30 2.43
CA ALA A 125 -21.16 -54.27 2.67
C ALA A 125 -22.61 -53.73 2.71
#